data_AF-A0AAI8L600-F1
#
_entry.id   AF-A0AAI8L600-F1
#
_cell.length_a   1.000
_cell.length_b   1.000
_cell.length_c   1.000
_cell.angle_alpha   90.00
_cell.angle_beta   90.00
_cell.angle_gamma   90.00
#
_symmetry.space_group_name_H-M   'P 1'
#
loop_
_entity.id
_entity.type
_entity.pdbx_description
1 polymer ?
#
loop_
_entity_poly.entity_id
_entity_poly.type
_entity_poly.pdbx_seq_one_letter_code
_entity_poly.pdbx_strand_id
1 'polypeptide(L)'
;MQPTRQPLGDTTRHVARTVRDLRERQGISTTVMAERLTALGRRISQSGVTRLETGQRQITVDDLTALAAVLGVRAASLLPSGAPLNPCADGEHSYDSREITGPGPRTCNDCGHLEELED
;
A
#
# COMPACT_ATOMS: atom_id res chain seq x y z
N MET A 1 -6.52 5.22 24.93
CA MET A 1 -7.27 4.73 23.75
C MET A 1 -6.35 3.83 22.93
N GLN A 2 -6.67 2.54 22.79
CA GLN A 2 -6.02 1.70 21.77
C GLN A 2 -6.62 2.09 20.41
N PRO A 3 -5.82 2.26 19.35
CA PRO A 3 -6.36 2.50 18.02
C PRO A 3 -7.28 1.33 17.65
N THR A 4 -8.50 1.64 17.22
CA THR A 4 -9.42 0.66 16.67
C THR A 4 -8.73 -0.07 15.53
N ARG A 5 -8.90 -1.41 15.47
CA ARG A 5 -8.27 -2.26 14.46
C ARG A 5 -8.60 -1.72 13.08
N GLN A 6 -7.66 -1.01 12.46
CA GLN A 6 -7.92 -0.36 11.18
C GLN A 6 -8.29 -1.42 10.14
N PRO A 7 -9.39 -1.20 9.39
CA PRO A 7 -9.73 -2.08 8.28
C PRO A 7 -8.57 -2.09 7.29
N LEU A 8 -8.34 -3.25 6.65
CA LEU A 8 -7.23 -3.37 5.71
C LEU A 8 -7.46 -2.45 4.51
N GLY A 9 -6.43 -1.70 4.12
CA GLY A 9 -6.47 -0.78 2.98
C GLY A 9 -6.39 -1.51 1.63
N ASP A 10 -6.74 -0.80 0.55
CA ASP A 10 -6.74 -1.34 -0.81
C ASP A 10 -5.34 -1.76 -1.28
N THR A 11 -4.29 -1.07 -0.84
CA THR A 11 -2.90 -1.46 -1.09
C THR A 11 -2.62 -2.85 -0.53
N THR A 12 -3.03 -3.15 0.70
CA THR A 12 -2.84 -4.47 1.32
C THR A 12 -3.60 -5.55 0.56
N ARG A 13 -4.84 -5.26 0.14
CA ARG A 13 -5.63 -6.19 -0.70
C ARG A 13 -4.97 -6.43 -2.06
N HIS A 14 -4.38 -5.40 -2.67
CA HIS A 14 -3.65 -5.54 -3.92
C HIS A 14 -2.43 -6.46 -3.74
N VAL A 15 -1.57 -6.16 -2.77
CA VAL A 15 -0.38 -6.97 -2.47
C VAL A 15 -0.77 -8.43 -2.21
N ALA A 16 -1.83 -8.67 -1.41
CA ALA A 16 -2.33 -10.00 -1.11
C ALA A 16 -2.68 -10.81 -2.37
N ARG A 17 -3.41 -10.20 -3.31
CA ARG A 17 -3.76 -10.83 -4.60
C ARG A 17 -2.51 -11.08 -5.45
N THR A 18 -1.64 -10.08 -5.60
CA THR A 18 -0.42 -10.22 -6.41
C THR A 18 0.49 -11.32 -5.88
N VAL A 19 0.63 -11.44 -4.56
CA VAL A 19 1.38 -12.53 -3.91
C VAL A 19 0.77 -13.89 -4.23
N ARG A 20 -0.55 -14.03 -4.12
CA ARG A 20 -1.27 -15.26 -4.44
C ARG A 20 -1.07 -15.65 -5.90
N ASP A 21 -1.25 -14.71 -6.82
CA ASP A 21 -1.14 -14.95 -8.25
C ASP A 21 0.27 -15.40 -8.63
N LEU A 22 1.30 -14.76 -8.07
CA LEU A 22 2.69 -15.15 -8.29
C LEU A 22 3.00 -16.53 -7.69
N ARG A 23 2.48 -16.83 -6.50
CA ARG A 23 2.62 -18.15 -5.88
C ARG A 23 2.01 -19.24 -6.75
N GLU A 24 0.78 -19.03 -7.22
CA GLU A 24 0.06 -19.99 -8.08
C GLU A 24 0.74 -20.17 -9.43
N ARG A 25 1.27 -19.10 -10.05
CA ARG A 25 2.07 -19.18 -11.29
C ARG A 25 3.36 -19.99 -11.13
N GLN A 26 3.95 -19.98 -9.93
CA GLN A 26 5.12 -20.80 -9.61
C GLN A 26 4.78 -22.24 -9.20
N GLY A 27 3.49 -22.58 -9.08
CA GLY A 27 3.04 -23.92 -8.71
C GLY A 27 3.39 -24.34 -7.28
N ILE A 28 3.72 -23.40 -6.38
CA ILE A 28 4.09 -23.74 -5.00
C ILE A 28 2.87 -23.61 -4.07
N SER A 29 2.77 -24.50 -3.08
CA SER A 29 1.70 -24.47 -2.09
C SER A 29 1.93 -23.40 -1.01
N THR A 30 0.89 -23.05 -0.26
CA THR A 30 1.01 -22.14 0.89
C THR A 30 1.93 -22.70 1.98
N THR A 31 2.02 -24.02 2.10
CA THR A 31 2.94 -24.72 3.02
C THR A 31 4.40 -24.52 2.58
N VAL A 32 4.71 -24.77 1.31
CA VAL A 32 6.06 -24.57 0.77
C VAL A 32 6.47 -23.09 0.88
N MET A 33 5.54 -22.17 0.64
CA MET A 33 5.81 -20.75 0.83
C MET A 33 6.11 -20.40 2.29
N ALA A 34 5.36 -20.93 3.25
CA ALA A 34 5.59 -20.76 4.68
C ALA A 34 6.98 -21.31 5.12
N GLU A 35 7.38 -22.46 4.59
CA GLU A 35 8.70 -23.05 4.82
C GLU A 35 9.82 -22.14 4.29
N ARG A 36 9.69 -21.65 3.05
CA ARG A 36 10.67 -20.74 2.43
C ARG A 36 10.78 -19.42 3.21
N LEU A 37 9.65 -18.85 3.63
CA LEU A 37 9.64 -17.64 4.48
C LEU A 37 10.36 -17.91 5.81
N THR A 38 10.12 -19.07 6.41
CA THR A 38 10.77 -19.48 7.67
C THR A 38 12.28 -19.64 7.50
N ALA A 39 12.73 -20.19 6.38
CA ALA A 39 14.16 -20.30 6.05
C ALA A 39 14.85 -18.93 5.90
N LEU A 40 14.10 -17.88 5.50
CA LEU A 40 14.56 -16.48 5.48
C LEU A 40 14.45 -15.78 6.84
N GLY A 41 14.16 -16.51 7.92
CA GLY A 41 13.97 -15.95 9.26
C GLY A 41 12.60 -15.30 9.49
N ARG A 42 11.66 -15.40 8.53
CA ARG A 42 10.28 -14.93 8.68
C ARG A 42 9.31 -16.08 8.96
N ARG A 43 9.08 -16.33 10.25
CA ARG A 43 8.14 -17.35 10.71
C ARG A 43 6.70 -16.92 10.42
N ILE A 44 6.18 -17.36 9.27
CA ILE A 44 4.77 -17.22 8.90
C ILE A 44 4.22 -18.63 8.71
N SER A 45 3.19 -19.01 9.48
CA SER A 45 2.54 -20.32 9.34
C SER A 45 1.80 -20.40 8.00
N GLN A 46 1.50 -21.63 7.54
CA GLN A 46 0.63 -21.83 6.37
C GLN A 46 -0.69 -21.07 6.50
N SER A 47 -1.35 -21.12 7.66
CA SER A 47 -2.57 -20.35 7.93
C SER A 47 -2.34 -18.84 7.90
N GLY A 48 -1.15 -18.38 8.30
CA GLY A 48 -0.70 -17.01 8.18
C GLY A 48 -0.55 -16.57 6.72
N VAL A 49 0.02 -17.43 5.87
CA VAL A 49 0.12 -17.22 4.41
C VAL A 49 -1.28 -17.15 3.79
N THR A 50 -2.18 -18.09 4.11
CA THR A 50 -3.56 -18.06 3.61
C THR A 50 -4.28 -16.77 4.01
N ARG A 51 -4.16 -16.35 5.27
CA ARG A 51 -4.75 -15.08 5.74
C ARG A 51 -4.12 -13.85 5.10
N LEU A 52 -2.85 -13.92 4.73
CA LEU A 52 -2.18 -12.86 3.99
C LEU A 52 -2.76 -12.76 2.58
N GLU A 53 -2.87 -13.88 1.86
CA GLU A 53 -3.41 -13.95 0.50
C GLU A 53 -4.89 -13.56 0.41
N THR A 54 -5.68 -13.82 1.45
CA THR A 54 -7.09 -13.39 1.51
C THR A 54 -7.25 -11.94 1.99
N GLY A 55 -6.16 -11.24 2.30
CA GLY A 55 -6.22 -9.88 2.81
C GLY A 55 -6.96 -9.81 4.15
N GLN A 56 -6.69 -10.76 5.06
CA GLN A 56 -7.17 -10.82 6.44
C GLN A 56 -6.04 -10.64 7.48
N ARG A 57 -4.82 -10.37 7.00
CA ARG A 57 -3.63 -10.07 7.80
C ARG A 57 -2.97 -8.81 7.24
N GLN A 58 -2.54 -7.91 8.12
CA GLN A 58 -1.68 -6.80 7.72
C GLN A 58 -0.37 -7.34 7.15
N ILE A 59 0.17 -6.63 6.17
CA ILE A 59 1.45 -6.93 5.54
C ILE A 59 2.40 -5.81 5.97
N THR A 60 3.43 -6.18 6.72
CA THR A 60 4.50 -5.24 7.10
C THR A 60 5.47 -5.05 5.94
N VAL A 61 6.29 -3.99 5.98
CA VAL A 61 7.35 -3.78 4.98
C VAL A 61 8.31 -4.96 4.92
N ASP A 62 8.61 -5.56 6.07
CA ASP A 62 9.47 -6.74 6.11
C ASP A 62 8.78 -8.01 5.59
N ASP A 63 7.47 -8.14 5.78
CA ASP A 63 6.72 -9.22 5.11
C ASP A 63 6.83 -9.02 3.59
N LEU A 64 6.67 -7.79 3.10
CA LEU A 64 6.77 -7.45 1.68
C LEU A 64 8.13 -7.86 1.08
N THR A 65 9.23 -7.54 1.76
CA THR A 65 10.58 -7.89 1.29
C THR A 65 10.83 -9.40 1.31
N ALA A 66 10.38 -10.09 2.36
CA ALA A 66 10.51 -11.55 2.46
C ALA A 66 9.67 -12.27 1.40
N LEU A 67 8.43 -11.82 1.16
CA LEU A 67 7.57 -12.35 0.11
C LEU A 67 8.20 -12.17 -1.27
N ALA A 68 8.74 -10.98 -1.55
CA ALA A 68 9.43 -10.68 -2.79
C ALA A 68 10.67 -11.58 -2.98
N ALA A 69 11.44 -11.81 -1.93
CA ALA A 69 12.60 -12.71 -1.96
C ALA A 69 12.19 -14.16 -2.25
N VAL A 70 11.15 -14.69 -1.60
CA VAL A 70 10.64 -16.05 -1.84
C VAL A 70 10.09 -16.22 -3.26
N LEU A 71 9.43 -15.19 -3.79
CA LEU A 71 8.82 -15.18 -5.11
C LEU A 71 9.82 -14.79 -6.21
N GLY A 72 11.04 -14.38 -5.89
CA GLY A 72 12.05 -13.98 -6.88
C GLY A 72 11.69 -12.72 -7.66
N VAL A 73 10.96 -11.78 -7.03
CA VAL A 73 10.54 -10.50 -7.65
C VAL A 73 11.08 -9.31 -6.86
N ARG A 74 11.01 -8.10 -7.43
CA ARG A 74 11.30 -6.87 -6.69
C ARG A 74 10.13 -6.55 -5.75
N ALA A 75 10.40 -6.04 -4.55
CA ALA A 75 9.35 -5.65 -3.60
C ALA A 75 8.36 -4.62 -4.20
N ALA A 76 8.86 -3.69 -5.01
CA ALA A 76 8.03 -2.71 -5.72
C ALA A 76 7.03 -3.35 -6.71
N SER A 77 7.34 -4.53 -7.24
CA SER A 77 6.45 -5.25 -8.16
C SER A 77 5.22 -5.86 -7.48
N LEU A 78 5.20 -5.91 -6.14
CA LEU A 78 4.04 -6.33 -5.37
C LEU A 78 3.07 -5.17 -5.09
N LEU A 79 3.52 -3.93 -5.27
CA LEU A 79 2.73 -2.71 -5.03
C LEU A 79 1.90 -2.33 -6.28
N PRO A 80 0.74 -1.67 -6.09
CA PRO A 80 -0.03 -1.15 -7.22
C PRO A 80 0.77 -0.10 -8.00
N SER A 81 0.86 -0.28 -9.32
CA SER A 81 1.44 0.69 -10.24
C SER A 81 0.41 1.78 -10.61
N GLY A 82 0.07 2.66 -9.67
CA GLY A 82 -0.79 3.80 -10.01
C GLY A 82 -1.58 4.37 -8.85
N ALA A 83 -0.90 5.11 -7.98
CA ALA A 83 -1.50 6.33 -7.45
C ALA A 83 -0.71 7.49 -8.08
N PRO A 84 -1.35 8.57 -8.52
CA PRO A 84 -0.61 9.73 -8.99
C PRO A 84 0.26 10.22 -7.82
N LEU A 85 1.57 10.36 -8.08
CA LEU A 85 2.53 10.87 -7.10
C LEU A 85 2.24 12.33 -6.70
N ASN A 86 1.36 12.99 -7.45
CA ASN A 86 0.80 14.28 -7.16
C ASN A 86 -0.74 14.19 -7.27
N PRO A 87 -1.50 14.34 -6.17
CA PRO A 87 -2.97 14.36 -6.22
C PRO A 87 -3.54 15.52 -7.05
N CYS A 88 -2.70 16.50 -7.41
CA CYS A 88 -3.03 17.63 -8.30
C CYS A 88 -2.28 17.54 -9.66
N ALA A 89 -1.92 16.34 -10.13
CA ALA A 89 -1.14 16.16 -11.36
C ALA A 89 -1.86 16.68 -12.63
N ASP A 90 -3.18 16.76 -12.58
CA ASP A 90 -4.08 17.31 -13.59
C ASP A 90 -4.32 18.82 -13.43
N GLY A 91 -3.73 19.46 -12.41
CA GLY A 91 -3.91 20.88 -12.11
C GLY A 91 -5.21 21.19 -11.36
N GLU A 92 -5.99 20.18 -10.95
CA GLU A 92 -7.14 20.39 -10.10
C GLU A 92 -6.69 20.50 -8.62
N HIS A 93 -6.85 21.69 -8.06
CA HIS A 93 -6.51 21.98 -6.67
C HIS A 93 -7.76 22.07 -5.81
N SER A 94 -7.80 21.30 -4.73
CA SER A 94 -8.82 21.43 -3.68
C SER A 94 -8.41 22.54 -2.70
N TYR A 95 -9.09 23.67 -2.77
CA TYR A 95 -8.93 24.79 -1.83
C TYR A 95 -10.05 24.77 -0.79
N ASP A 96 -9.75 25.14 0.47
CA ASP A 96 -10.75 25.25 1.53
C ASP A 96 -11.83 26.27 1.14
N SER A 97 -13.10 25.84 1.08
CA SER A 97 -14.25 26.68 0.74
C SER A 97 -14.73 27.55 1.90
N ARG A 98 -14.06 27.51 3.06
CA ARG A 98 -14.33 28.44 4.15
C ARG A 98 -14.13 29.88 3.66
N GLU A 99 -15.12 30.74 3.89
CA GLU A 99 -15.03 32.17 3.59
C GLU A 99 -13.89 32.79 4.41
N ILE A 100 -12.69 32.84 3.82
CA ILE A 100 -11.57 33.61 4.37
C ILE A 100 -11.86 35.07 4.04
N THR A 101 -12.33 35.83 5.02
CA THR A 101 -12.62 37.29 4.88
C THR A 101 -11.33 38.14 4.81
N GLY A 102 -10.27 37.66 4.15
CA GLY A 102 -8.97 38.35 4.11
C GLY A 102 -8.25 38.20 2.77
N PRO A 103 -7.45 39.22 2.35
CA PRO A 103 -6.69 39.22 1.10
C PRO A 103 -5.38 38.42 1.27
N GLY A 104 -5.49 37.12 1.53
CA GLY A 104 -4.36 36.22 1.70
C GLY A 104 -4.31 35.15 0.59
N PRO A 105 -3.12 34.67 0.20
CA PRO A 105 -2.99 33.61 -0.78
C PRO A 105 -3.67 32.32 -0.30
N ARG A 106 -4.32 31.60 -1.23
CA ARG A 106 -4.94 30.30 -0.94
C ARG A 106 -3.91 29.19 -1.02
N THR A 107 -3.90 28.31 -0.03
CA THR A 107 -3.08 27.09 -0.04
C THR A 107 -3.93 25.87 -0.35
N CYS A 108 -3.53 25.07 -1.33
CA CYS A 108 -4.16 23.77 -1.59
C CYS A 108 -3.94 22.82 -0.42
N ASN A 109 -4.99 22.16 0.07
CA ASN A 109 -4.92 21.28 1.24
C ASN A 109 -4.17 19.97 0.97
N ASP A 110 -4.11 19.54 -0.30
CA ASP A 110 -3.55 18.26 -0.69
C ASP A 110 -2.05 18.35 -1.07
N CYS A 111 -1.61 19.48 -1.61
CA CYS A 111 -0.22 19.65 -2.09
C CYS A 111 0.50 20.90 -1.56
N GLY A 112 -0.17 21.80 -0.85
CA GLY A 112 0.44 23.03 -0.31
C GLY A 112 0.77 24.10 -1.36
N HIS A 113 0.27 23.97 -2.59
CA HIS A 113 0.42 24.97 -3.65
C HIS A 113 -0.22 26.31 -3.24
N LEU A 114 0.49 27.40 -3.48
CA LEU A 114 0.02 28.78 -3.26
C LEU A 114 -0.57 29.33 -4.55
N GLU A 115 -1.84 29.68 -4.52
CA GLU A 115 -2.46 30.47 -5.59
C GLU A 115 -2.09 31.95 -5.37
N GLU A 116 -1.22 32.48 -6.23
CA GLU A 116 -0.99 33.92 -6.32
C GLU A 116 -2.18 34.51 -7.08
N LEU A 117 -3.02 35.29 -6.38
CA LEU A 117 -4.09 36.05 -7.01
C LEU A 117 -3.42 37.17 -7.81
N GLU A 118 -3.46 37.09 -9.14
CA GLU A 118 -3.12 38.23 -10.00
C GLU A 118 -4.15 39.35 -9.76
N ASP A 119 -3.66 40.57 -9.51
CA ASP A 119 -4.43 41.80 -9.18
C ASP A 119 -5.41 42.24 -10.29
#